data_AF-A0A2V8TW96-F1
#
_entry.id   AF-A0A2V8TW96-F1
#
_cell.length_a   1.000
_cell.length_b   1.000
_cell.length_c   1.000
_cell.angle_alpha   90.00
_cell.angle_beta   90.00
_cell.angle_gamma   90.00
#
_symmetry.space_group_name_H-M   'P 1'
#
loop_
_entity.id
_entity.type
_entity.pdbx_description
1 polymer ?
#
loop_
_entity_poly.entity_id
_entity_poly.type
_entity_poly.pdbx_seq_one_letter_code
_entity_poly.pdbx_strand_id
1 'polypeptide(L)'
;MTDAEIQDYLRENGYPEHVVREGRTGLLQRWREFVEQVERGYTLGLEDYRNDLDVRAIIALAGAEDDTVRALDQRLKNMLVACDARVWESAAGDPFWDFGYPRNAGPDLLEDLRAEGLA
;
A
#
# COMPACT_ATOMS: atom_id res chain seq x y z
N MET A 1 13.58 -0.66 -13.84
CA MET A 1 12.81 -0.73 -15.10
C MET A 1 12.51 0.69 -15.56
N THR A 2 12.42 0.91 -16.87
CA THR A 2 11.88 2.15 -17.46
C THR A 2 10.36 2.19 -17.28
N ASP A 3 9.75 3.36 -17.46
CA ASP A 3 8.28 3.48 -17.40
C ASP A 3 7.58 2.56 -18.40
N ALA A 4 8.11 2.43 -19.62
CA ALA A 4 7.55 1.53 -20.63
C ALA A 4 7.61 0.06 -20.20
N GLU A 5 8.74 -0.38 -19.64
CA GLU A 5 8.90 -1.74 -19.10
C GLU A 5 7.93 -2.01 -17.94
N ILE A 6 7.65 -1.01 -17.09
CA ILE A 6 6.67 -1.13 -16.00
C ILE A 6 5.26 -1.27 -16.58
N GLN A 7 4.88 -0.48 -17.59
CA GLN A 7 3.57 -0.60 -18.23
C GLN A 7 3.39 -1.96 -18.89
N ASP A 8 4.42 -2.48 -19.56
CA ASP A 8 4.39 -3.80 -20.19
C ASP A 8 4.24 -4.89 -19.13
N TYR A 9 5.02 -4.83 -18.04
CA TYR A 9 4.86 -5.74 -16.90
C TYR A 9 3.44 -5.72 -16.33
N LEU A 10 2.88 -4.53 -16.09
CA LEU A 10 1.52 -4.40 -15.56
C LEU A 10 0.48 -5.01 -16.52
N ARG A 11 0.66 -4.82 -17.82
CA ARG A 11 -0.24 -5.37 -18.85
C ARG A 11 -0.15 -6.90 -18.91
N GLU A 12 1.06 -7.45 -18.94
CA GLU A 12 1.31 -8.89 -19.03
C GLU A 12 0.80 -9.65 -17.80
N ASN A 13 0.78 -8.99 -16.64
CA ASN A 13 0.26 -9.55 -15.39
C ASN A 13 -1.23 -9.25 -15.16
N GLY A 14 -1.93 -8.66 -16.14
CA GLY A 14 -3.39 -8.50 -16.10
C GLY A 14 -3.91 -7.40 -15.18
N TYR A 15 -3.08 -6.41 -14.82
CA TYR A 15 -3.53 -5.27 -14.04
C TYR A 15 -4.55 -4.41 -14.82
N PRO A 16 -5.47 -3.72 -14.12
CA PRO A 16 -6.49 -2.90 -14.77
C PRO A 16 -5.89 -1.86 -15.73
N GLU A 17 -6.59 -1.59 -16.84
CA GLU A 17 -6.10 -0.70 -17.91
C GLU A 17 -5.69 0.68 -17.39
N HIS A 18 -6.42 1.22 -16.40
CA HIS A 18 -6.09 2.50 -15.81
C HIS A 18 -4.76 2.46 -15.03
N VAL A 19 -4.43 1.35 -14.35
CA VAL A 19 -3.13 1.16 -13.66
C VAL A 19 -2.01 1.06 -14.68
N VAL A 20 -2.22 0.29 -15.74
CA VAL A 20 -1.26 0.18 -16.86
C VAL A 20 -1.01 1.55 -17.49
N ARG A 21 -2.07 2.31 -17.78
CA ARG A 21 -1.97 3.62 -18.42
C ARG A 21 -1.22 4.63 -17.56
N GLU A 22 -1.49 4.66 -16.26
CA GLU A 22 -0.82 5.59 -15.33
C GLU A 22 0.63 5.17 -15.02
N GLY A 23 0.92 3.87 -15.14
CA GLY A 23 2.27 3.31 -15.02
C GLY A 23 2.94 3.65 -13.70
N ARG A 24 4.27 3.81 -13.74
CA ARG A 24 5.09 4.11 -12.56
C ARG A 24 4.64 5.38 -11.83
N THR A 25 4.35 6.43 -12.59
CA THR A 25 3.98 7.74 -12.03
C THR A 25 2.68 7.64 -11.23
N GLY A 26 1.67 6.94 -11.75
CA GLY A 26 0.41 6.71 -11.04
C GLY A 26 0.59 5.90 -9.76
N LEU A 27 1.37 4.83 -9.81
CA LEU A 27 1.65 3.99 -8.64
C LEU A 27 2.30 4.81 -7.51
N LEU A 28 3.33 5.59 -7.84
CA LEU A 28 4.03 6.45 -6.88
C LEU A 28 3.12 7.55 -6.32
N GLN A 29 2.25 8.11 -7.15
CA GLN A 29 1.27 9.11 -6.71
C GLN A 29 0.27 8.50 -5.73
N ARG A 30 -0.34 7.36 -6.06
CA ARG A 30 -1.27 6.65 -5.18
C ARG A 30 -0.62 6.29 -3.84
N TRP A 31 0.61 5.76 -3.88
CA TRP A 31 1.34 5.45 -2.64
C TRP A 31 1.61 6.69 -1.79
N ARG A 32 1.95 7.82 -2.40
CA ARG A 32 2.12 9.09 -1.69
C ARG A 32 0.80 9.55 -1.06
N GLU A 33 -0.28 9.54 -1.83
CA GLU A 33 -1.61 9.97 -1.37
C GLU A 33 -2.10 9.12 -0.20
N PHE A 34 -1.88 7.81 -0.26
CA PHE A 34 -2.15 6.89 0.85
C PHE A 34 -1.35 7.27 2.11
N VAL A 35 -0.03 7.44 2.01
CA VAL A 35 0.80 7.80 3.17
C VAL A 35 0.38 9.16 3.76
N GLU A 36 0.00 10.12 2.92
CA GLU A 36 -0.56 11.40 3.39
C GLU A 36 -1.90 11.26 4.09
N GLN A 37 -2.79 10.37 3.61
CA GLN A 37 -4.05 10.06 4.28
C GLN A 37 -3.80 9.42 5.65
N VAL A 38 -2.89 8.45 5.73
CA VAL A 38 -2.46 7.83 6.98
C VAL A 38 -1.95 8.88 7.97
N GLU A 39 -1.10 9.81 7.55
CA GLU A 39 -0.59 10.87 8.43
C GLU A 39 -1.69 11.83 8.94
N ARG A 40 -2.72 12.09 8.14
CA ARG A 40 -3.83 12.99 8.48
C ARG A 40 -4.94 12.31 9.29
N GLY A 41 -5.01 10.99 9.24
CA GLY A 41 -6.07 10.17 9.83
C GLY A 41 -6.79 9.41 8.72
N TYR A 42 -6.53 8.10 8.64
CA TYR A 42 -7.10 7.25 7.60
C TYR A 42 -8.58 6.98 7.89
N THR A 43 -9.49 7.44 7.02
CA THR A 43 -10.93 7.42 7.29
C THR A 43 -11.69 6.27 6.61
N LEU A 44 -11.02 5.47 5.79
CA LEU A 44 -11.66 4.39 5.02
C LEU A 44 -11.62 3.06 5.79
N GLY A 45 -12.27 2.03 5.26
CA GLY A 45 -12.36 0.69 5.87
C GLY A 45 -11.16 -0.20 5.58
N LEU A 46 -11.22 -1.45 6.05
CA LEU A 46 -10.13 -2.43 5.90
C LEU A 46 -9.91 -2.88 4.45
N GLU A 47 -10.98 -2.97 3.64
CA GLU A 47 -10.85 -3.30 2.22
C GLU A 47 -10.07 -2.23 1.45
N ASP A 48 -10.39 -0.95 1.67
CA ASP A 48 -9.65 0.17 1.09
C ASP A 48 -8.19 0.18 1.56
N TYR A 49 -7.96 -0.10 2.85
CA TYR A 49 -6.62 -0.17 3.39
C TYR A 49 -5.79 -1.25 2.70
N ARG A 50 -6.36 -2.44 2.47
CA ARG A 50 -5.71 -3.54 1.75
C ARG A 50 -5.44 -3.21 0.28
N ASN A 51 -6.37 -2.53 -0.38
CA ASN A 51 -6.17 -2.03 -1.75
C ASN A 51 -4.98 -1.06 -1.83
N ASP A 52 -4.80 -0.18 -0.83
CA ASP A 52 -3.64 0.70 -0.76
C ASP A 52 -2.33 -0.07 -0.52
N LEU A 53 -2.36 -1.13 0.28
CA LEU A 53 -1.20 -2.02 0.47
C LEU A 53 -0.84 -2.78 -0.80
N ASP A 54 -1.84 -3.20 -1.60
CA ASP A 54 -1.60 -3.82 -2.90
C ASP A 54 -0.85 -2.88 -3.84
N VAL A 55 -1.11 -1.56 -3.82
CA VAL A 55 -0.31 -0.59 -4.60
C VAL A 55 1.18 -0.70 -4.23
N ARG A 56 1.51 -0.87 -2.96
CA ARG A 56 2.91 -1.03 -2.52
C ARG A 56 3.53 -2.35 -2.97
N ALA A 57 2.76 -3.44 -2.97
CA ALA A 57 3.20 -4.70 -3.55
C ALA A 57 3.46 -4.57 -5.06
N ILE A 58 2.57 -3.91 -5.80
CA ILE A 58 2.76 -3.67 -7.25
C ILE A 58 4.06 -2.90 -7.50
N ILE A 59 4.35 -1.85 -6.71
CA ILE A 59 5.60 -1.09 -6.81
C ILE A 59 6.82 -1.99 -6.62
N ALA A 60 6.79 -2.90 -5.63
CA ALA A 60 7.88 -3.85 -5.39
C ALA A 60 8.05 -4.83 -6.56
N LEU A 61 6.95 -5.46 -6.98
CA LEU A 61 6.93 -6.49 -8.02
C LEU A 61 7.34 -5.93 -9.39
N ALA A 62 6.91 -4.70 -9.71
CA ALA A 62 7.29 -4.02 -10.94
C ALA A 62 8.70 -3.39 -10.89
N GLY A 63 9.46 -3.60 -9.80
CA GLY A 63 10.81 -3.04 -9.64
C GLY A 63 10.83 -1.50 -9.77
N ALA A 64 9.76 -0.85 -9.31
CA ALA A 64 9.54 0.60 -9.43
C ALA A 64 10.10 1.39 -8.24
N GLU A 65 10.71 0.71 -7.27
CA GLU A 65 11.25 1.28 -6.03
C GLU A 65 12.38 2.28 -6.29
N ASP A 66 12.30 3.42 -5.58
CA ASP A 66 13.32 4.46 -5.58
C ASP A 66 13.44 5.11 -4.19
N ASP A 67 14.24 6.18 -4.09
CA ASP A 67 14.40 6.91 -2.83
C ASP A 67 13.11 7.60 -2.36
N THR A 68 12.18 7.91 -3.28
CA THR A 68 10.86 8.45 -2.93
C THR A 68 10.03 7.38 -2.22
N VAL A 69 9.99 6.15 -2.76
CA VAL A 69 9.30 5.02 -2.13
C VAL A 69 9.89 4.73 -0.76
N ARG A 70 11.22 4.69 -0.64
CA ARG A 70 11.90 4.48 0.65
C ARG A 70 11.55 5.54 1.69
N ALA A 71 11.46 6.81 1.29
CA ALA A 71 11.07 7.90 2.18
C ALA A 71 9.60 7.78 2.62
N LEU A 72 8.69 7.41 1.71
CA LEU A 72 7.28 7.16 2.02
C LEU A 72 7.10 5.96 2.95
N ASP A 73 7.83 4.87 2.70
CA ASP A 73 7.83 3.68 3.55
C ASP A 73 8.26 4.02 4.98
N GLN A 74 9.29 4.85 5.15
CA GLN A 74 9.74 5.28 6.47
C GLN A 74 8.68 6.11 7.20
N ARG A 75 7.95 6.98 6.48
CA ARG A 75 6.83 7.75 7.03
C ARG A 75 5.70 6.82 7.47
N LEU A 76 5.32 5.85 6.64
CA LEU A 76 4.33 4.85 7.00
C LEU A 76 4.75 4.05 8.22
N LYS A 77 5.98 3.53 8.28
CA LYS A 77 6.50 2.78 9.44
C LYS A 77 6.35 3.54 10.75
N ASN A 78 6.57 4.85 10.74
CA ASN A 78 6.43 5.69 11.93
C ASN A 78 4.97 5.87 12.39
N MET A 79 4.01 5.52 11.53
CA MET A 79 2.57 5.61 11.80
C MET A 79 1.96 4.27 12.20
N LEU A 80 2.60 3.13 11.91
CA LEU A 80 2.05 1.80 12.19
C LEU A 80 2.14 1.41 13.67
N VAL A 81 1.11 0.73 14.15
CA VAL A 81 1.05 0.05 15.46
C VAL A 81 0.59 -1.40 15.25
N ALA A 82 0.71 -2.24 16.28
CA ALA A 82 0.37 -3.66 16.22
C ALA A 82 1.11 -4.39 15.06
N CYS A 83 2.39 -4.07 14.86
CA CYS A 83 3.20 -4.60 13.75
C CYS A 83 3.54 -6.11 13.86
N ASP A 84 3.03 -6.79 14.89
CA ASP A 84 3.02 -8.25 15.03
C ASP A 84 1.78 -8.89 14.40
N ALA A 85 0.71 -8.13 14.16
CA ALA A 85 -0.47 -8.59 13.45
C ALA A 85 -0.30 -8.40 11.93
N ARG A 86 -0.45 -9.49 11.17
CA ARG A 86 -0.52 -9.44 9.71
C ARG A 86 -1.93 -9.06 9.29
N VAL A 87 -2.08 -7.89 8.66
CA VAL A 87 -3.38 -7.35 8.22
C VAL A 87 -3.71 -7.75 6.78
N TRP A 88 -2.69 -8.14 6.00
CA TRP A 88 -2.82 -8.48 4.60
C TRP A 88 -1.69 -9.38 4.09
N GLU A 89 -1.84 -9.92 2.88
CA GLU A 89 -0.86 -10.75 2.17
C GLU A 89 -0.69 -10.24 0.73
N SER A 90 -0.21 -9.00 0.59
CA SER A 90 -0.11 -8.35 -0.73
C SER A 90 1.01 -8.91 -1.60
N ALA A 91 2.06 -9.47 -1.00
CA ALA A 91 3.21 -10.03 -1.70
C ALA A 91 3.83 -11.22 -0.98
N ALA A 92 4.69 -11.97 -1.68
CA ALA A 92 5.42 -13.07 -1.08
C ALA A 92 6.42 -12.58 -0.01
N GLY A 93 6.55 -13.36 1.06
CA GLY A 93 7.46 -13.05 2.18
C GLY A 93 6.76 -12.32 3.32
N ASP A 94 7.52 -11.47 4.01
CA ASP A 94 7.05 -10.69 5.16
C ASP A 94 7.36 -9.19 4.96
N PRO A 95 6.80 -8.54 3.92
CA PRO A 95 7.04 -7.12 3.75
C PRO A 95 6.40 -6.34 4.90
N PHE A 96 7.10 -5.32 5.41
CA PHE A 96 6.64 -4.61 6.61
C PHE A 96 5.24 -3.99 6.46
N TRP A 97 4.83 -3.64 5.25
CA TRP A 97 3.55 -2.96 4.98
C TRP A 97 2.34 -3.89 5.13
N ASP A 98 2.55 -5.22 5.11
CA ASP A 98 1.49 -6.21 5.37
C ASP A 98 1.17 -6.37 6.86
N PHE A 99 1.89 -5.65 7.73
CA PHE A 99 1.78 -5.77 9.19
C PHE A 99 1.40 -4.45 9.86
N GLY A 100 0.52 -4.56 10.84
CA GLY A 100 0.01 -3.43 11.61
C GLY A 100 -0.94 -2.54 10.83
N TYR A 101 -1.38 -1.48 11.49
CA TYR A 101 -2.31 -0.50 10.94
C TYR A 101 -1.98 0.91 11.48
N PRO A 102 -2.48 1.99 10.86
CA PRO A 102 -2.24 3.36 11.31
C PRO A 102 -2.66 3.61 12.77
N ARG A 103 -1.78 4.21 13.58
CA ARG A 103 -2.06 4.62 14.97
C ARG A 103 -3.23 5.59 15.12
N ASN A 104 -3.58 6.28 14.04
CA ASN A 104 -4.69 7.22 13.92
C ASN A 104 -5.74 6.72 12.92
N ALA A 105 -5.91 5.39 12.81
CA ALA A 105 -7.00 4.77 12.08
C ALA A 105 -8.35 5.34 12.53
N GLY A 106 -9.18 5.64 11.55
CA GLY A 106 -10.56 6.08 11.72
C GLY A 106 -11.47 4.96 12.25
N PRO A 107 -12.71 5.30 12.61
CA PRO A 107 -13.65 4.35 13.20
C PRO A 107 -13.92 3.14 12.29
N ASP A 108 -14.07 3.38 10.99
CA ASP A 108 -14.41 2.33 10.01
C ASP A 108 -13.31 1.25 9.94
N LEU A 109 -12.04 1.65 9.74
CA LEU A 109 -10.92 0.71 9.79
C LEU A 109 -10.80 -0.03 11.13
N LEU A 110 -11.00 0.67 12.26
CA LEU A 110 -10.91 0.04 13.58
C LEU A 110 -12.05 -0.95 13.85
N GLU A 111 -13.24 -0.70 13.32
CA GLU A 111 -14.37 -1.62 13.43
C GLU A 111 -14.08 -2.91 12.65
N ASP A 112 -13.65 -2.78 11.40
CA ASP A 112 -13.30 -3.93 10.54
C ASP A 112 -12.15 -4.75 11.13
N LEU A 113 -11.08 -4.09 11.61
CA LEU A 113 -9.94 -4.78 12.24
C LEU A 113 -10.37 -5.59 13.46
N ARG A 114 -11.25 -5.06 14.31
CA ARG A 114 -11.78 -5.79 15.47
C ARG A 114 -12.67 -6.96 15.05
N ALA A 115 -13.49 -6.76 14.02
CA ALA A 115 -14.33 -7.82 13.48
C ALA A 115 -13.49 -9.01 12.96
N GLU A 116 -12.29 -8.74 12.45
CA GLU A 116 -11.33 -9.76 12.01
C GLU A 116 -10.36 -10.24 13.11
N GLY A 117 -10.43 -9.69 14.33
CA GLY A 117 -9.55 -10.07 15.44
C GLY A 117 -8.10 -9.58 15.30
N LEU A 118 -7.90 -8.48 14.56
CA LEU A 118 -6.61 -7.85 14.28
C LEU A 118 -6.29 -6.65 15.20
N ALA A 119 -7.26 -6.19 16.00
CA ALA A 119 -7.16 -5.04 16.92
C ALA A 119 -7.93 -5.25 18.24
#